data_AF-A0AAP6BRT7-F1
#
_entry.id   AF-A0AAP6BRT7-F1
#
_cell.length_a   1.000
_cell.length_b   1.000
_cell.length_c   1.000
_cell.angle_alpha   90.00
_cell.angle_beta   90.00
_cell.angle_gamma   90.00
#
_symmetry.space_group_name_H-M   'P 1'
#
loop_
_entity.id
_entity.type
_entity.pdbx_description
1 polymer ?
#
loop_
_entity_poly.entity_id
_entity_poly.type
_entity_poly.pdbx_seq_one_letter_code
_entity_poly.pdbx_strand_id
1 'polypeptide(L)' 'MNKLIPQEYDEVILKTGELVCLMDQLDATHFLPDYGVETPEQEKKTMAMMPISIDDIEKVVYRPKGAQ' A
#
# COMPACT_ATOMS: atom_id res chain seq x y z
N MET A 1 -12.93 15.39 -10.23
CA MET A 1 -12.54 14.02 -9.84
C MET A 1 -11.85 14.15 -8.49
N ASN A 2 -12.53 13.80 -7.40
CA ASN A 2 -11.85 13.73 -6.10
C ASN A 2 -10.78 12.66 -6.22
N LYS A 3 -9.49 13.04 -6.11
CA LYS A 3 -8.43 12.06 -5.96
C LYS A 3 -8.75 11.27 -4.69
N LEU A 4 -8.93 9.96 -4.83
CA LEU A 4 -9.14 9.10 -3.68
C LEU A 4 -7.87 9.18 -2.83
N ILE A 5 -7.98 9.65 -1.60
CA ILE A 5 -6.86 9.68 -0.65
C ILE A 5 -6.65 8.24 -0.17
N PRO A 6 -5.46 7.66 -0.31
CA PRO A 6 -5.16 6.31 0.20
C PRO A 6 -5.38 6.20 1.71
N GLN A 7 -5.82 5.04 2.18
CA GLN A 7 -6.15 4.74 3.57
C GLN A 7 -5.59 3.38 3.97
N GLU A 8 -5.53 3.12 5.28
CA GLU A 8 -5.22 1.78 5.79
C GLU A 8 -6.18 0.74 5.17
N TYR A 9 -5.62 -0.43 4.91
CA TYR A 9 -6.19 -1.60 4.24
C TYR A 9 -6.61 -1.38 2.78
N ASP A 10 -6.29 -0.24 2.18
CA ASP A 10 -6.40 -0.11 0.73
C ASP A 10 -5.41 -1.05 0.03
N GLU A 11 -5.88 -1.70 -1.03
CA GLU A 11 -4.97 -2.28 -2.02
C GLU A 11 -4.69 -1.24 -3.09
N VAL A 12 -3.41 -1.03 -3.36
CA VAL A 12 -2.93 0.00 -4.28
C VAL A 12 -1.95 -0.58 -5.28
N ILE A 13 -1.91 0.03 -6.46
CA ILE A 13 -0.82 -0.17 -7.42
C ILE A 13 0.17 0.97 -7.25
N LEU A 14 1.44 0.62 -7.00
CA LEU A 14 2.56 1.56 -7.00
C LEU A 14 2.92 1.96 -8.43
N LYS A 15 3.63 3.07 -8.60
CA LYS A 15 4.18 3.49 -9.91
C LYS A 15 5.15 2.49 -10.53
N THR A 16 5.68 1.54 -9.74
CA THR A 16 6.48 0.40 -10.21
C THR A 16 5.63 -0.69 -10.88
N GLY A 17 4.30 -0.63 -10.73
CA GLY A 17 3.34 -1.64 -11.17
C GLY A 17 3.03 -2.71 -10.11
N GLU A 18 3.66 -2.63 -8.93
CA GLU A 18 3.45 -3.59 -7.84
C GLU A 18 2.13 -3.37 -7.12
N LEU A 19 1.42 -4.47 -6.82
CA LEU A 19 0.22 -4.47 -5.98
C LEU A 19 0.63 -4.62 -4.51
N VAL A 20 0.14 -3.73 -3.66
CA VAL A 20 0.50 -3.65 -2.24
C VAL A 20 -0.74 -3.34 -1.40
N CYS A 21 -0.84 -3.96 -0.23
CA CYS A 21 -1.81 -3.56 0.80
C CYS A 21 -1.17 -2.53 1.75
N LEU A 22 -1.87 -1.42 2.02
CA LEU A 22 -1.43 -0.41 2.99
C LEU A 22 -1.81 -0.87 4.41
N MET A 23 -0.88 -1.41 5.19
CA MET A 23 -1.21 -2.00 6.50
C MET A 23 -1.47 -0.93 7.57
N ASP A 24 -0.42 -0.19 7.94
CA ASP A 24 -0.49 0.82 9.01
C ASP A 24 -0.07 2.18 8.47
N GLN A 25 -0.83 3.22 8.80
CA GLN A 25 -0.48 4.60 8.51
C GLN A 25 0.54 5.09 9.53
N LEU A 26 1.74 5.42 9.06
CA LEU A 26 2.81 5.94 9.92
C LEU A 26 2.68 7.44 10.13
N ASP A 27 2.32 8.15 9.06
CA ASP A 27 2.06 9.59 9.07
C ASP A 27 1.05 9.99 7.97
N ALA A 28 0.82 11.28 7.78
CA ALA A 28 -0.14 11.79 6.79
C ALA A 28 0.14 11.37 5.32
N THR A 29 1.35 10.87 5.05
CA THR A 29 1.88 10.61 3.70
C THR A 29 2.56 9.25 3.54
N HIS A 30 2.76 8.47 4.60
CA HIS A 30 3.46 7.17 4.55
C HIS A 30 2.68 6.04 5.21
N PHE A 31 2.79 4.87 4.59
CA PHE A 31 2.18 3.62 5.07
C PHE A 31 3.22 2.50 5.11
N LEU A 32 3.05 1.56 6.04
CA LEU A 32 3.73 0.27 5.96
C LEU A 32 3.09 -0.59 4.87
N PRO A 33 3.87 -1.11 3.92
CA PRO A 33 3.35 -1.97 2.87
C PRO A 33 3.32 -3.45 3.29
N ASP A 34 2.34 -4.17 2.81
CA ASP A 34 2.36 -5.63 2.71
C ASP A 34 2.35 -6.04 1.22
N TYR A 35 3.46 -6.62 0.76
CA TYR A 35 3.64 -7.14 -0.61
C TYR A 35 3.20 -8.61 -0.72
N GLY A 36 2.80 -9.24 0.39
CA GLY A 36 2.50 -10.66 0.49
C GLY A 36 3.74 -11.54 0.71
N VAL A 37 3.51 -12.86 0.68
CA VAL A 37 4.54 -13.90 0.89
C VAL A 37 4.46 -15.01 -0.16
N GLU A 38 3.80 -14.76 -1.29
CA GLU A 38 3.64 -15.76 -2.36
C GLU A 38 4.97 -16.10 -3.03
N THR A 39 5.90 -15.15 -3.06
CA THR A 39 7.26 -15.33 -3.57
C THR A 39 8.31 -14.88 -2.54
N PRO A 40 9.53 -15.45 -2.56
CA PRO A 40 10.60 -15.02 -1.66
C PRO A 40 10.98 -13.53 -1.80
N GLU A 41 10.77 -12.95 -2.99
CA GLU A 41 11.02 -11.52 -3.21
C GLU A 41 9.98 -10.64 -2.52
N GLN A 42 8.70 -11.01 -2.62
CA GLN A 42 7.63 -10.32 -1.90
C GLN A 42 7.82 -10.45 -0.39
N GLU A 43 8.08 -11.66 0.11
CA GLU A 43 8.32 -11.89 1.53
C GLU A 43 9.48 -11.02 2.04
N LYS A 44 10.59 -10.93 1.28
CA LYS A 44 11.71 -10.07 1.62
C LYS A 44 11.33 -8.58 1.66
N LYS A 45 10.50 -8.11 0.71
CA LYS A 45 10.03 -6.71 0.68
C LYS A 45 9.09 -6.41 1.85
N THR A 46 8.14 -7.30 2.13
CA THR A 46 7.25 -7.21 3.29
C THR A 46 8.04 -7.17 4.59
N MET A 47 9.02 -8.08 4.77
CA MET A 47 9.89 -8.11 5.96
C MET A 47 10.86 -6.94 6.05
N ALA A 48 11.15 -6.24 4.96
CA ALA A 48 11.97 -5.03 5.00
C ALA A 48 11.26 -3.87 5.71
N MET A 49 9.91 -3.91 5.79
CA MET A 49 9.08 -2.91 6.48
C MET A 49 9.42 -1.48 6.05
N MET A 50 9.80 -1.29 4.79
CA MET A 50 10.17 -0.01 4.23
C MET A 50 8.89 0.79 3.91
N PRO A 51 8.67 1.96 4.54
CA PRO A 51 7.47 2.74 4.28
C PRO A 51 7.34 3.15 2.82
N ILE A 52 6.10 3.20 2.33
CA ILE A 52 5.76 3.72 1.00
C ILE A 52 5.08 5.07 1.12
N SER A 53 5.44 6.01 0.24
CA SER A 53 4.81 7.32 0.19
C SER A 53 3.53 7.29 -0.64
N ILE A 54 2.54 8.11 -0.29
CA ILE A 54 1.37 8.35 -1.14
C ILE A 54 1.75 8.86 -2.53
N ASP A 55 2.91 9.50 -2.66
CA ASP A 55 3.41 9.96 -3.95
C ASP A 55 3.89 8.81 -4.83
N ASP A 56 4.21 7.64 -4.25
CA ASP A 56 4.62 6.44 -5.00
C ASP A 56 3.41 5.61 -5.47
N ILE A 57 2.21 5.95 -5.00
CA ILE A 57 0.97 5.27 -5.36
C ILE A 57 0.45 5.81 -6.69
N GLU A 58 0.21 4.91 -7.64
CA GLU A 58 -0.41 5.25 -8.93
C GLU A 58 -1.94 5.32 -8.79
N LYS A 59 -2.55 4.30 -8.16
CA LYS A 59 -4.00 4.24 -7.93
C LYS A 59 -4.37 3.26 -6.83
N VAL A 60 -5.50 3.52 -6.18
CA VAL A 60 -6.19 2.56 -5.31
C VAL A 60 -7.05 1.64 -6.17
N VAL A 61 -6.93 0.33 -5.99
CA VAL A 61 -7.67 -0.68 -6.76
C VAL A 61 -8.80 -1.32 -5.96
N TYR A 62 -8.65 -1.42 -4.65
CA TYR A 62 -9.69 -1.96 -3.77
C TYR A 62 -9.63 -1.27 -2.41
N ARG A 63 -10.82 -0.98 -1.86
CA ARG A 63 -11.01 -0.49 -0.50
C ARG A 63 -12.01 -1.40 0.21
N PRO A 64 -11.62 -2.07 1.32
CA PRO A 64 -12.56 -2.85 2.10
C PRO A 64 -13.71 -1.99 2.61
N LYS A 65 -14.94 -2.51 2.50
CA LYS A 65 -16.11 -1.84 3.11
C LYS A 65 -15.97 -1.88 4.63
N GLY A 66 -15.77 -0.72 5.25
CA GLY A 66 -15.67 -0.59 6.70
C GLY A 66 -14.26 -0.40 7.24
N ALA A 67 -13.24 -0.27 6.39
CA ALA A 67 -12.00 0.41 6.77
C ALA A 67 -12.40 1.87 7.11
N GLN A 68 -12.25 2.24 8.38
CA GLN A 68 -12.71 3.52 8.94
C GLN A 68 -11.69 4.63 8.68
#